data_AF-A0A4V6KV71-F1
#
_entry.id   AF-A0A4V6KV71-F1
#
_cell.length_a   1.000
_cell.length_b   1.000
_cell.length_c   1.000
_cell.angle_alpha   90.00
_cell.angle_beta   90.00
_cell.angle_gamma   90.00
#
_symmetry.space_group_name_H-M   'P 1'
#
loop_
_entity.id
_entity.type
_entity.pdbx_description
1 polymer ?
#
loop_
_entity_poly.entity_id
_entity_poly.type
_entity_poly.pdbx_seq_one_letter_code
_entity_poly.pdbx_strand_id
1 'polypeptide(L)'
;MENITAEAIKKKLELLQNSIDVPRENNTQVNLPAVKNAGKALKKLIRNFPTHDNLDEIYLKVVAINSLYSTNIYDTYKIAYHIKERVKNIDSRLERGDLTLVHEIASGHHIENKDGKEKLFYSFATKYCSCHNPEHYAIYDTLIQDILIKDYNVGKSGKERINYEKLRSYENFMNVISDFKHRRNLAEVSLKDIDMYLWITGKEKEMEKSNPSD
;
A
#
# COMPACT_ATOMS: atom_id res chain seq x y z
N MET A 1 7.92 -13.99 15.77
CA MET A 1 7.68 -13.86 14.31
C MET A 1 8.75 -14.65 13.61
N GLU A 2 8.41 -15.43 12.58
CA GLU A 2 9.40 -16.06 11.71
C GLU A 2 10.46 -15.05 11.27
N ASN A 3 11.68 -15.54 11.07
CA ASN A 3 12.77 -14.75 10.53
C ASN A 3 12.44 -14.41 9.07
N ILE A 4 12.03 -13.16 8.81
CA ILE A 4 11.77 -12.67 7.44
C ILE A 4 13.13 -12.36 6.83
N THR A 5 13.48 -13.14 5.79
CA THR A 5 14.74 -13.03 5.06
C THR A 5 14.47 -12.70 3.59
N ALA A 6 15.47 -12.19 2.88
CA ALA A 6 15.38 -11.92 1.45
C ALA A 6 15.00 -13.19 0.65
N GLU A 7 15.51 -14.35 1.05
CA GLU A 7 15.19 -15.64 0.42
C GLU A 7 13.72 -16.04 0.62
N ALA A 8 13.18 -15.85 1.83
CA ALA A 8 11.76 -16.11 2.09
C ALA A 8 10.84 -15.19 1.28
N ILE A 9 11.22 -13.91 1.14
CA ILE A 9 10.52 -12.95 0.29
C ILE A 9 10.55 -13.41 -1.16
N LYS A 10 11.75 -13.69 -1.69
CA LYS A 10 11.94 -14.14 -3.07
C LYS A 10 11.09 -15.37 -3.40
N LYS A 11 11.15 -16.41 -2.56
CA LYS A 11 10.36 -17.64 -2.73
C LYS A 11 8.86 -17.36 -2.77
N LYS A 12 8.33 -16.50 -1.89
CA LYS A 12 6.91 -16.14 -1.87
C LYS A 12 6.50 -15.35 -3.12
N LEU A 13 7.36 -14.46 -3.60
CA LEU A 13 7.10 -13.69 -4.81
C LEU A 13 7.21 -14.54 -6.09
N GLU A 14 8.07 -15.54 -6.12
CA GLU A 14 8.09 -16.55 -7.19
C GLU A 14 6.78 -17.34 -7.26
N LEU A 15 6.24 -17.76 -6.11
CA LEU A 15 4.91 -18.39 -6.05
C LEU A 15 3.80 -17.47 -6.59
N LEU A 16 3.84 -16.18 -6.21
CA LEU A 16 2.93 -15.18 -6.73
C LEU A 16 3.07 -15.03 -8.25
N GLN A 17 4.30 -14.93 -8.78
CA GLN A 17 4.54 -14.75 -10.21
C GLN A 17 4.07 -15.95 -11.03
N ASN A 18 4.31 -17.16 -10.51
CA ASN A 18 3.98 -18.42 -11.16
C ASN A 18 2.53 -18.87 -10.94
N SER A 19 1.72 -18.11 -10.17
CA SER A 19 0.31 -18.46 -9.97
C SER A 19 -0.44 -18.50 -11.30
N ILE A 20 -1.19 -19.55 -11.57
CA ILE A 20 -1.91 -19.72 -12.84
C ILE A 20 -3.06 -18.71 -12.94
N ASP A 21 -3.31 -18.17 -14.13
CA ASP A 21 -4.39 -17.19 -14.37
C ASP A 21 -5.78 -17.83 -14.45
N VAL A 22 -6.18 -18.45 -13.34
CA VAL A 22 -7.51 -19.03 -13.14
C VAL A 22 -8.18 -18.40 -11.92
N PRO A 23 -9.51 -18.23 -11.92
CA PRO A 23 -10.24 -17.82 -10.73
C PRO A 23 -9.99 -18.80 -9.57
N ARG A 24 -9.89 -18.27 -8.34
CA ARG A 24 -9.86 -19.11 -7.15
C ARG A 24 -11.17 -19.89 -7.01
N GLU A 25 -11.09 -21.13 -6.58
CA GLU A 25 -12.27 -21.99 -6.37
C GLU A 25 -13.07 -21.60 -5.12
N ASN A 26 -12.36 -21.19 -4.06
CA ASN A 26 -12.95 -20.80 -2.78
C ASN A 26 -12.13 -19.65 -2.14
N ASN A 27 -12.55 -19.18 -0.96
CA ASN A 27 -11.94 -18.07 -0.25
C ASN A 27 -11.01 -18.50 0.91
N THR A 28 -10.60 -19.78 0.98
CA THR A 28 -9.75 -20.28 2.08
C THR A 28 -8.28 -19.93 1.91
N GLN A 29 -7.88 -19.49 0.71
CA GLN A 29 -6.51 -19.07 0.39
C GLN A 29 -6.48 -17.67 -0.22
N VAL A 30 -5.31 -17.04 -0.13
CA VAL A 30 -5.03 -15.77 -0.80
C VAL A 30 -5.19 -15.95 -2.30
N ASN A 31 -5.91 -15.03 -2.94
CA ASN A 31 -6.13 -15.04 -4.39
C ASN A 31 -4.88 -14.55 -5.14
N LEU A 32 -3.81 -15.36 -5.16
CA LEU A 32 -2.54 -15.00 -5.80
C LEU A 32 -2.71 -14.57 -7.27
N PRO A 33 -3.54 -15.24 -8.11
CA PRO A 33 -3.78 -14.78 -9.48
C PRO A 33 -4.37 -13.37 -9.53
N ALA A 34 -5.35 -13.05 -8.68
CA ALA A 34 -5.92 -11.71 -8.62
C ALA A 34 -4.91 -10.67 -8.13
N VAL A 35 -4.11 -10.98 -7.11
CA VAL A 35 -3.05 -10.08 -6.58
C VAL A 35 -2.03 -9.77 -7.67
N LYS A 36 -1.54 -10.81 -8.36
CA LYS A 36 -0.59 -10.69 -9.48
C LYS A 36 -1.17 -9.83 -10.60
N ASN A 37 -2.39 -10.12 -11.04
CA ASN A 37 -2.99 -9.46 -12.18
C ASN A 37 -3.47 -8.03 -11.88
N ALA A 38 -3.90 -7.74 -10.65
CA ALA A 38 -4.16 -6.38 -10.20
C ALA A 38 -2.91 -5.50 -10.30
N GLY A 39 -1.76 -5.97 -9.82
CA GLY A 39 -0.50 -5.25 -9.94
C GLY A 39 -0.06 -5.02 -11.39
N LYS A 40 -0.25 -6.00 -12.27
CA LYS A 40 0.01 -5.86 -13.72
C LYS A 40 -0.93 -4.85 -14.37
N ALA A 41 -2.22 -4.91 -14.07
CA ALA A 41 -3.23 -4.02 -14.61
C ALA A 41 -2.97 -2.56 -14.21
N LEU A 42 -2.71 -2.31 -12.93
CA LEU A 42 -2.35 -0.97 -12.43
C LEU A 42 -1.06 -0.45 -13.08
N LYS A 43 -0.01 -1.28 -13.17
CA LYS A 43 1.23 -0.89 -13.86
C LYS A 43 0.98 -0.52 -15.32
N LYS A 44 0.11 -1.26 -16.02
CA LYS A 44 -0.27 -0.93 -17.40
C LYS A 44 -1.04 0.39 -17.44
N LEU A 45 -1.98 0.61 -16.53
CA LEU A 45 -2.77 1.84 -16.47
C LEU A 45 -1.88 3.07 -16.27
N ILE A 46 -1.02 3.08 -15.26
CA ILE A 46 -0.13 4.21 -14.96
C ILE A 46 0.82 4.50 -16.13
N ARG A 47 1.32 3.45 -16.81
CA ARG A 47 2.18 3.63 -17.99
C ARG A 47 1.47 4.27 -19.19
N ASN A 48 0.17 4.03 -19.36
CA ASN A 48 -0.58 4.62 -20.48
C ASN A 48 -1.05 6.05 -20.16
N PHE A 49 -1.19 6.38 -18.88
CA PHE A 49 -1.62 7.70 -18.43
C PHE A 49 -0.59 8.23 -17.41
N PRO A 50 0.60 8.67 -17.84
CA PRO A 50 1.66 9.02 -16.90
C PRO A 50 1.42 10.36 -16.19
N THR A 51 0.75 11.33 -16.82
CA THR A 51 0.59 12.69 -16.29
C THR A 51 -0.74 12.91 -15.58
N HIS A 52 -0.92 14.09 -14.99
CA HIS A 52 -2.14 14.50 -14.28
C HIS A 52 -2.79 15.75 -14.89
N ASP A 53 -2.71 15.89 -16.22
CA ASP A 53 -3.34 17.02 -16.93
C ASP A 53 -4.81 16.76 -17.29
N ASN A 54 -5.16 15.49 -17.52
CA ASN A 54 -6.49 15.07 -17.94
C ASN A 54 -7.28 14.47 -16.76
N LEU A 55 -8.47 15.03 -16.47
CA LEU A 55 -9.30 14.59 -15.35
C LEU A 55 -9.84 13.17 -15.53
N ASP A 56 -10.20 12.75 -16.74
CA ASP A 56 -10.75 11.42 -17.02
C ASP A 56 -9.68 10.34 -16.80
N GLU A 57 -8.44 10.63 -17.18
CA GLU A 57 -7.29 9.76 -16.94
C GLU A 57 -6.98 9.62 -15.45
N ILE A 58 -6.98 10.73 -14.70
CA ILE A 58 -6.84 10.70 -13.24
C ILE A 58 -7.98 9.90 -12.62
N TYR A 59 -9.21 10.13 -13.07
CA TYR A 59 -10.38 9.44 -12.55
C TYR A 59 -10.29 7.92 -12.76
N LEU A 60 -9.81 7.48 -13.93
CA LEU A 60 -9.57 6.07 -14.20
C LEU A 60 -8.51 5.47 -13.25
N LYS A 61 -7.42 6.20 -12.96
CA LYS A 61 -6.43 5.78 -11.95
C LYS A 61 -7.07 5.62 -10.58
N VAL A 62 -7.84 6.62 -10.13
CA VAL A 62 -8.51 6.62 -8.82
C VAL A 62 -9.47 5.43 -8.70
N VAL A 63 -10.34 5.21 -9.69
CA VAL A 63 -11.31 4.11 -9.70
C VAL A 63 -10.60 2.75 -9.68
N ALA A 64 -9.60 2.56 -10.54
CA ALA A 64 -8.88 1.29 -10.63
C ALA A 64 -8.15 0.97 -9.33
N ILE A 65 -7.44 1.94 -8.74
CA ILE A 65 -6.73 1.77 -7.46
C ILE A 65 -7.72 1.51 -6.34
N ASN A 66 -8.82 2.27 -6.27
CA ASN A 66 -9.83 2.10 -5.23
C ASN A 66 -10.46 0.70 -5.28
N SER A 67 -10.75 0.20 -6.48
CA SER A 67 -11.36 -1.11 -6.70
C SER A 67 -10.36 -2.25 -6.42
N LEU A 68 -9.20 -2.24 -7.10
CA LEU A 68 -8.23 -3.33 -7.06
C LEU A 68 -7.52 -3.46 -5.71
N TYR A 69 -7.39 -2.36 -4.96
CA TYR A 69 -6.83 -2.37 -3.61
C TYR A 69 -7.88 -2.15 -2.49
N SER A 70 -9.16 -2.15 -2.83
CA SER A 70 -10.28 -2.11 -1.88
C SER A 70 -10.17 -0.95 -0.86
N THR A 71 -9.89 0.26 -1.33
CA THR A 71 -9.65 1.41 -0.43
C THR A 71 -10.92 2.07 0.11
N ASN A 72 -12.10 1.63 -0.37
CA ASN A 72 -13.42 2.05 0.11
C ASN A 72 -13.65 3.58 0.08
N ILE A 73 -13.20 4.23 -0.99
CA ILE A 73 -13.62 5.58 -1.36
C ILE A 73 -14.97 5.47 -2.06
N TYR A 74 -15.98 6.15 -1.51
CA TYR A 74 -17.33 6.15 -2.08
C TYR A 74 -17.50 7.23 -3.15
N ASP A 75 -16.83 8.37 -3.00
CA ASP A 75 -16.85 9.47 -3.97
C ASP A 75 -15.48 9.58 -4.67
N THR A 76 -15.27 8.68 -5.63
CA THR A 76 -14.02 8.59 -6.38
C THR A 76 -13.80 9.77 -7.31
N TYR A 77 -14.87 10.36 -7.84
CA TYR A 77 -14.78 11.52 -8.73
C TYR A 77 -14.26 12.75 -7.98
N LYS A 78 -14.73 12.98 -6.76
CA LYS A 78 -14.26 14.10 -5.92
C LYS A 78 -12.78 13.98 -5.56
N ILE A 79 -12.25 12.77 -5.37
CA ILE A 79 -10.82 12.54 -5.21
C ILE A 79 -10.04 12.86 -6.48
N ALA A 80 -10.52 12.43 -7.65
CA ALA A 80 -9.86 12.73 -8.92
C ALA A 80 -9.80 14.24 -9.19
N TYR A 81 -10.93 14.93 -8.96
CA TYR A 81 -11.01 16.38 -9.07
C TYR A 81 -10.07 17.09 -8.08
N HIS A 82 -10.03 16.63 -6.83
CA HIS A 82 -9.11 17.15 -5.82
C HIS A 82 -7.64 17.03 -6.24
N ILE A 83 -7.24 15.84 -6.73
CA ILE A 83 -5.88 15.62 -7.25
C ILE A 83 -5.56 16.60 -8.37
N LYS A 84 -6.47 16.75 -9.33
CA LYS A 84 -6.27 17.61 -10.52
C LYS A 84 -6.18 19.10 -10.20
N GLU A 85 -6.99 19.57 -9.25
CA GLU A 85 -7.20 21.01 -9.01
C GLU A 85 -6.43 21.55 -7.80
N ARG A 86 -6.08 20.69 -6.84
CA ARG A 86 -5.46 21.13 -5.57
C ARG A 86 -4.00 20.70 -5.42
N VAL A 87 -3.62 19.55 -5.99
CA VAL A 87 -2.27 19.01 -5.82
C VAL A 87 -1.34 19.56 -6.89
N LYS A 88 -0.55 20.58 -6.54
CA LYS A 88 0.32 21.28 -7.48
C LYS A 88 1.56 20.46 -7.82
N ASN A 89 1.95 20.49 -9.09
CA ASN A 89 3.18 19.87 -9.62
C ASN A 89 3.27 18.36 -9.28
N ILE A 90 2.14 17.65 -9.28
CA ILE A 90 2.07 16.27 -8.80
C ILE A 90 3.03 15.34 -9.57
N ASP A 91 3.16 15.49 -10.89
CA ASP A 91 4.03 14.63 -11.71
C ASP A 91 5.49 14.67 -11.27
N SER A 92 6.09 15.87 -11.20
CA SER A 92 7.48 16.03 -10.78
C SER A 92 7.70 15.70 -9.29
N ARG A 93 6.66 15.89 -8.47
CA ARG A 93 6.70 15.54 -7.04
C ARG A 93 6.65 14.02 -6.82
N LEU A 94 5.87 13.29 -7.61
CA LEU A 94 5.85 11.83 -7.60
C LEU A 94 7.19 11.27 -8.06
N GLU A 95 7.77 11.83 -9.13
CA GLU A 95 9.07 11.40 -9.66
C GLU A 95 10.19 11.53 -8.61
N ARG A 96 10.27 12.67 -7.91
CA ARG A 96 11.30 12.92 -6.88
C ARG A 96 11.03 12.25 -5.52
N GLY A 97 9.90 11.56 -5.35
CA GLY A 97 9.56 10.91 -4.09
C GLY A 97 9.16 11.86 -2.96
N ASP A 98 8.44 12.95 -3.28
CA ASP A 98 7.95 13.90 -2.27
C ASP A 98 6.90 13.27 -1.35
N LEU A 99 7.31 12.94 -0.12
CA LEU A 99 6.48 12.26 0.87
C LEU A 99 5.25 13.08 1.31
N THR A 100 5.27 14.41 1.14
CA THR A 100 4.15 15.28 1.52
C THR A 100 2.91 15.08 0.63
N LEU A 101 3.09 14.56 -0.59
CA LEU A 101 2.00 14.22 -1.51
C LEU A 101 0.98 13.26 -0.89
N VAL A 102 1.43 12.33 -0.05
CA VAL A 102 0.51 11.37 0.59
C VAL A 102 -0.54 12.11 1.42
N HIS A 103 -0.14 13.13 2.18
CA HIS A 103 -1.10 13.90 2.97
C HIS A 103 -2.00 14.75 2.07
N GLU A 104 -1.43 15.44 1.09
CA GLU A 104 -2.20 16.29 0.17
C GLU A 104 -3.23 15.52 -0.65
N ILE A 105 -2.97 14.27 -1.01
CA ILE A 105 -3.95 13.40 -1.70
C ILE A 105 -4.99 12.85 -0.72
N ALA A 106 -4.59 12.57 0.53
CA ALA A 106 -5.44 11.90 1.51
C ALA A 106 -6.49 12.81 2.18
N SER A 107 -6.33 14.14 2.14
CA SER A 107 -7.17 15.12 2.83
C SER A 107 -7.45 16.35 1.95
N GLY A 108 -8.31 17.26 2.42
CA GLY A 108 -8.69 18.48 1.70
C GLY A 108 -9.68 18.28 0.55
N HIS A 109 -10.17 17.05 0.36
CA HIS A 109 -11.19 16.70 -0.64
C HIS A 109 -12.61 16.89 -0.12
N HIS A 110 -12.81 17.20 1.18
CA HIS A 110 -14.10 17.48 1.82
C HIS A 110 -15.11 16.32 1.69
N ILE A 111 -14.64 15.08 1.77
CA ILE A 111 -15.50 13.89 1.82
C ILE A 111 -15.62 13.53 3.29
N GLU A 112 -16.84 13.50 3.81
CA GLU A 112 -17.09 13.39 5.24
C GLU A 112 -17.48 11.97 5.65
N ASN A 113 -17.20 11.63 6.91
CA ASN A 113 -17.76 10.46 7.55
C ASN A 113 -19.19 10.75 8.06
N LYS A 114 -19.82 9.77 8.72
CA LYS A 114 -21.17 9.93 9.28
C LYS A 114 -21.28 11.02 10.36
N ASP A 115 -20.15 11.42 10.94
CA ASP A 115 -20.06 12.42 12.01
C ASP A 115 -19.73 13.83 11.45
N GLY A 116 -19.75 14.02 10.13
CA GLY A 116 -19.42 15.30 9.48
C GLY A 116 -17.94 15.68 9.53
N LYS A 117 -17.05 14.76 9.91
CA LYS A 117 -15.60 14.98 9.88
C LYS A 117 -15.03 14.49 8.57
N GLU A 118 -14.08 15.25 8.00
CA GLU A 118 -13.38 14.81 6.81
C GLU A 118 -12.72 13.43 7.03
N LYS A 119 -13.01 12.50 6.12
CA LYS A 119 -12.44 11.17 6.13
C LYS A 119 -11.05 11.23 5.50
N LEU A 120 -10.03 10.85 6.27
CA LEU A 120 -8.66 10.75 5.77
C LEU A 120 -8.49 9.48 4.91
N PHE A 121 -8.30 9.62 3.60
CA PHE A 121 -8.05 8.49 2.68
C PHE A 121 -6.57 8.11 2.60
N TYR A 122 -5.94 7.93 3.75
CA TYR A 122 -4.50 7.72 3.88
C TYR A 122 -3.99 6.48 3.14
N SER A 123 -4.68 5.33 3.32
CA SER A 123 -4.31 4.09 2.64
C SER A 123 -4.38 4.23 1.12
N PHE A 124 -5.40 4.91 0.60
CA PHE A 124 -5.50 5.20 -0.83
C PHE A 124 -4.34 6.07 -1.32
N ALA A 125 -4.03 7.16 -0.63
CA ALA A 125 -2.98 8.08 -1.06
C ALA A 125 -1.60 7.41 -1.15
N THR A 126 -1.26 6.54 -0.19
CA THR A 126 -0.01 5.76 -0.25
C THR A 126 0.02 4.78 -1.42
N LYS A 127 -1.10 4.08 -1.68
CA LYS A 127 -1.26 3.20 -2.84
C LYS A 127 -1.18 3.96 -4.15
N TYR A 128 -1.75 5.16 -4.21
CA TYR A 128 -1.68 6.06 -5.36
C TYR A 128 -0.24 6.46 -5.68
N CYS A 129 0.50 6.92 -4.67
CA CYS A 129 1.90 7.30 -4.85
C CYS A 129 2.78 6.10 -5.20
N SER A 130 2.59 4.95 -4.54
CA SER A 130 3.34 3.71 -4.82
C SER A 130 3.09 3.15 -6.22
N CYS A 131 1.87 3.31 -6.78
CA CYS A 131 1.60 2.93 -8.16
C CYS A 131 2.39 3.77 -9.18
N HIS A 132 2.73 5.02 -8.85
CA HIS A 132 3.50 5.91 -9.72
C HIS A 132 5.00 5.80 -9.47
N ASN A 133 5.44 5.63 -8.22
CA ASN A 133 6.86 5.51 -7.86
C ASN A 133 7.06 4.49 -6.72
N PRO A 134 7.09 3.18 -7.03
CA PRO A 134 7.20 2.12 -6.03
C PRO A 134 8.55 2.08 -5.30
N GLU A 135 9.57 2.79 -5.79
CA GLU A 135 10.90 2.84 -5.16
C GLU A 135 10.94 3.82 -3.98
N HIS A 136 10.07 4.84 -3.98
CA HIS A 136 10.08 5.90 -2.97
C HIS A 136 8.86 5.85 -2.03
N TYR A 137 7.79 5.16 -2.43
CA TYR A 137 6.55 5.10 -1.66
C TYR A 137 6.19 3.67 -1.28
N ALA A 138 6.24 3.39 0.02
CA ALA A 138 5.67 2.17 0.58
C ALA A 138 4.15 2.32 0.80
N ILE A 139 3.44 1.21 0.68
CA ILE A 139 1.99 1.14 0.84
C ILE A 139 1.64 1.07 2.32
N TYR A 140 0.81 2.01 2.77
CA TYR A 140 0.17 1.91 4.08
C TYR A 140 -1.08 1.04 3.99
N ASP A 141 -1.06 -0.06 4.73
CA ASP A 141 -2.16 -0.98 4.92
C ASP A 141 -2.22 -1.40 6.40
N THR A 142 -3.42 -1.50 6.97
CA THR A 142 -3.59 -1.82 8.40
C THR A 142 -2.87 -3.12 8.77
N LEU A 143 -2.89 -4.12 7.88
CA LEU A 143 -2.21 -5.40 8.11
C LEU A 143 -0.69 -5.24 8.16
N ILE A 144 -0.11 -4.45 7.24
CA ILE A 144 1.32 -4.16 7.20
C ILE A 144 1.73 -3.38 8.46
N GLN A 145 0.90 -2.42 8.85
CA GLN A 145 1.14 -1.59 10.02
C GLN A 145 1.22 -2.42 11.31
N ASP A 146 0.30 -3.35 11.50
CA ASP A 146 0.30 -4.28 12.62
C ASP A 146 1.60 -5.07 12.71
N ILE A 147 2.10 -5.56 11.56
CA ILE A 147 3.34 -6.32 11.48
C ILE A 147 4.53 -5.43 11.85
N LEU A 148 4.61 -4.22 11.28
CA LEU A 148 5.70 -3.28 11.52
C LEU A 148 5.74 -2.81 12.98
N ILE A 149 4.59 -2.47 13.58
CA ILE A 149 4.51 -2.06 14.99
C ILE A 149 5.01 -3.18 15.90
N LYS A 150 4.54 -4.42 15.68
CA LYS A 150 4.96 -5.59 16.47
C LYS A 150 6.45 -5.83 16.32
N ASP A 151 6.98 -5.75 15.09
CA ASP A 151 8.39 -6.00 14.83
C ASP A 151 9.29 -4.93 15.46
N TYR A 152 8.94 -3.66 15.28
CA TYR A 152 9.68 -2.53 15.82
C TYR A 152 9.75 -2.58 17.36
N ASN A 153 8.61 -2.82 18.02
CA ASN A 153 8.53 -2.82 19.48
C ASN A 153 9.18 -4.04 20.13
N VAL A 154 9.34 -5.16 19.41
CA VAL A 154 10.11 -6.32 19.88
C VAL A 154 11.61 -6.12 19.65
N GLY A 155 11.99 -5.56 18.50
CA GLY A 155 13.40 -5.38 18.13
C GLY A 155 14.12 -4.25 18.87
N LYS A 156 13.40 -3.25 19.39
CA LYS A 156 13.97 -2.10 20.11
C LYS A 156 13.56 -2.07 21.59
N SER A 157 14.10 -3.00 22.37
CA SER A 157 14.04 -2.93 23.83
C SER A 157 14.67 -1.62 24.33
N GLY A 158 13.91 -0.78 25.03
CA GLY A 158 14.41 0.44 25.68
C GLY A 158 14.27 1.77 24.92
N LYS A 159 13.74 1.78 23.68
CA LYS A 159 13.40 3.02 22.94
C LYS A 159 11.91 3.34 23.06
N GLU A 160 11.54 4.58 22.71
CA GLU A 160 10.14 5.00 22.64
C GLU A 160 9.35 4.08 21.70
N ARG A 161 8.22 3.54 22.20
CA ARG A 161 7.37 2.63 21.44
C ARG A 161 6.75 3.33 20.24
N ILE A 162 6.61 2.60 19.14
CA ILE A 162 5.81 3.02 17.99
C ILE A 162 4.36 2.55 18.15
N ASN A 163 3.41 3.34 17.67
CA ASN A 163 1.99 3.03 17.65
C ASN A 163 1.33 3.57 16.37
N TYR A 164 0.04 3.29 16.19
CA TYR A 164 -0.74 3.72 15.02
C TYR A 164 -0.73 5.22 14.80
N GLU A 165 -0.86 6.02 15.87
CA GLU A 165 -0.89 7.49 15.77
C GLU A 165 0.40 8.05 15.20
N LYS A 166 1.56 7.54 15.62
CA LYS A 166 2.86 7.98 15.10
C LYS A 166 3.04 7.65 13.62
N LEU A 167 2.45 6.55 13.16
CA LEU A 167 2.52 6.10 11.76
C LEU A 167 1.53 6.81 10.83
N ARG A 168 0.68 7.70 11.36
CA ARG A 168 -0.11 8.64 10.54
C ARG A 168 0.78 9.70 9.86
N SER A 169 1.97 9.96 10.40
CA SER A 169 3.01 10.67 9.66
C SER A 169 3.65 9.71 8.67
N TYR A 170 3.58 10.06 7.39
CA TYR A 170 4.14 9.20 6.34
C TYR A 170 5.66 9.10 6.41
N GLU A 171 6.33 10.18 6.84
CA GLU A 171 7.76 10.17 7.12
C GLU A 171 8.12 9.19 8.24
N ASN A 172 7.36 9.18 9.34
CA ASN A 172 7.57 8.20 10.42
C ASN A 172 7.33 6.77 9.93
N PHE A 173 6.32 6.57 9.08
CA PHE A 173 6.06 5.27 8.47
C PHE A 173 7.23 4.79 7.59
N MET A 174 7.75 5.67 6.73
CA MET A 174 8.94 5.37 5.91
C MET A 174 10.17 5.08 6.77
N ASN A 175 10.37 5.82 7.87
CA ASN A 175 11.46 5.57 8.82
C ASN A 175 11.34 4.20 9.49
N VAL A 176 10.13 3.77 9.86
CA VAL A 176 9.89 2.44 10.45
C VAL A 176 10.11 1.32 9.43
N ILE A 177 9.73 1.52 8.16
CA ILE A 177 10.03 0.55 7.09
C ILE A 177 11.52 0.48 6.81
N SER A 178 12.21 1.62 6.78
CA SER A 178 13.68 1.66 6.61
C SER A 178 14.39 0.92 7.75
N ASP A 179 13.97 1.15 8.99
CA ASP A 179 14.48 0.43 10.17
C ASP A 179 14.17 -1.08 10.11
N PHE A 180 12.97 -1.45 9.65
CA PHE A 180 12.60 -2.84 9.39
C PHE A 180 13.54 -3.48 8.36
N LYS A 181 13.78 -2.82 7.22
CA LYS A 181 14.71 -3.30 6.18
C LYS A 181 16.11 -3.49 6.75
N HIS A 182 16.61 -2.51 7.50
CA HIS A 182 17.95 -2.54 8.05
C HIS A 182 18.12 -3.68 9.06
N ARG A 183 17.24 -3.81 10.06
CA ARG A 183 17.33 -4.86 11.09
C ARG A 183 17.18 -6.28 10.55
N ARG A 184 16.54 -6.45 9.39
CA ARG A 184 16.32 -7.75 8.74
C ARG A 184 17.29 -8.03 7.58
N ASN A 185 18.28 -7.16 7.34
CA ASN A 185 19.22 -7.25 6.22
C ASN A 185 18.53 -7.33 4.84
N LEU A 186 17.50 -6.49 4.64
CA LEU A 186 16.69 -6.42 3.43
C LEU A 186 16.97 -5.16 2.60
N ALA A 187 18.16 -4.57 2.70
CA ALA A 187 18.50 -3.32 2.01
C ALA A 187 18.20 -3.37 0.50
N GLU A 188 18.57 -4.49 -0.14
CA GLU A 188 18.41 -4.76 -1.58
C GLU A 188 16.98 -5.15 -1.99
N VAL A 189 16.07 -5.37 -1.04
CA VAL A 189 14.68 -5.73 -1.36
C VAL A 189 13.88 -4.45 -1.59
N SER A 190 13.16 -4.36 -2.71
CA SER A 190 12.34 -3.19 -3.03
C SER A 190 11.22 -2.99 -2.00
N LEU A 191 10.74 -1.74 -1.82
CA LEU A 191 9.59 -1.46 -0.96
C LEU A 191 8.36 -2.25 -1.41
N LYS A 192 8.14 -2.31 -2.72
CA LYS A 192 7.06 -3.06 -3.33
C LYS A 192 7.09 -4.56 -2.98
N ASP A 193 8.27 -5.17 -3.01
CA ASP A 193 8.43 -6.59 -2.71
C ASP A 193 8.19 -6.88 -1.23
N ILE A 194 8.61 -5.96 -0.35
CA ILE A 194 8.31 -6.01 1.07
C ILE A 194 6.80 -5.88 1.30
N ASP A 195 6.15 -4.87 0.72
CA ASP A 195 4.71 -4.64 0.85
C ASP A 195 3.92 -5.86 0.40
N MET A 196 4.27 -6.41 -0.77
CA MET A 196 3.63 -7.60 -1.32
C MET A 196 3.80 -8.82 -0.43
N TYR A 197 5.02 -9.07 0.05
CA TYR A 197 5.29 -10.18 0.96
C TYR A 197 4.54 -10.05 2.28
N LEU A 198 4.60 -8.88 2.93
CA LEU A 198 3.95 -8.62 4.21
C LEU A 198 2.44 -8.74 4.09
N TRP A 199 1.86 -8.24 3.00
CA TRP A 199 0.43 -8.33 2.75
C TRP A 199 -0.01 -9.79 2.51
N ILE A 200 0.68 -10.56 1.66
CA ILE A 200 0.33 -11.96 1.38
C ILE A 200 0.44 -12.80 2.66
N THR A 201 1.58 -12.75 3.33
CA THR A 201 1.82 -13.55 4.54
C THR A 201 0.92 -13.13 5.71
N GLY A 202 0.60 -11.84 5.81
CA GLY A 202 -0.38 -11.37 6.79
C GLY A 202 -1.79 -11.88 6.48
N LYS A 203 -2.20 -11.91 5.21
CA LYS A 203 -3.51 -12.43 4.79
C LYS A 203 -3.64 -13.94 5.01
N GLU A 204 -2.60 -14.70 4.69
CA GLU A 204 -2.54 -16.15 4.99
C GLU A 204 -2.78 -16.39 6.50
N LYS A 205 -2.10 -15.64 7.37
CA LYS A 205 -2.26 -15.73 8.84
C LYS A 205 -3.64 -15.30 9.34
N GLU A 206 -4.30 -14.34 8.68
CA GLU A 206 -5.68 -13.99 9.00
C GLU A 206 -6.63 -15.15 8.66
N MET A 207 -6.46 -15.77 7.49
CA MET A 207 -7.28 -16.90 7.04
C MET A 207 -7.11 -18.15 7.90
N GLU A 208 -5.87 -18.48 8.31
CA GLU A 208 -5.58 -19.60 9.22
C GLU A 208 -6.28 -19.45 10.58
N LYS A 209 -6.40 -18.22 11.10
CA LYS A 209 -7.11 -17.96 12.36
C LYS A 209 -8.63 -18.06 12.23
N SER A 210 -9.16 -17.72 11.05
CA SER A 210 -10.60 -17.80 10.79
C SER A 210 -11.07 -19.23 10.51
N ASN A 211 -10.15 -20.12 10.10
CA ASN A 211 -10.40 -21.54 9.86
C ASN A 211 -9.33 -22.39 10.56
N PRO A 212 -9.33 -22.49 11.91
CA PRO A 212 -8.42 -23.39 12.60
C PRO A 212 -8.68 -24.82 12.11
N SER A 213 -7.65 -25.49 11.62
CA SER A 213 -7.73 -26.91 11.27
C SER A 213 -8.27 -27.69 12.47
N ASP A 214 -9.39 -28.40 12.29
CA ASP A 214 -9.93 -29.37 13.26
C ASP A 214 -8.92 -30.51 13.55
#